data_AF-A0A971Y702-F1
#
_entry.id   AF-A0A971Y702-F1
#
_cell.length_a   1.000
_cell.length_b   1.000
_cell.length_c   1.000
_cell.angle_alpha   90.00
_cell.angle_beta   90.00
_cell.angle_gamma   90.00
#
_symmetry.space_group_name_H-M   'P 1'
#
loop_
_entity.id
_entity.type
_entity.pdbx_description
1 polymer ?
#
loop_
_entity_poly.entity_id
_entity_poly.type
_entity_poly.pdbx_seq_one_letter_code
_entity_poly.pdbx_strand_id
1 'polypeptide(L)'
;GIIHHRGEIELSDKSIKSMKRKEIAGKIALMRQINHVHFPYTVYETVMMGRYRFLRQNLFGKPTQEDMRVVEETMESTNLMELKNKHLNTLSGGQLQRVYLAHTLVQEPELILLDEPTNHMDIKYQIDVVTYLKKWAVKENHAVVGVFHDINLAMELTENLLFMKDGKIHGMGKANELITSDFLMKIYDMDIVSYMTKSLSRWQDFKKE
;
A
#
# COMPACT_ATOMS: atom_id res chain seq x y z
N GLY A 1 2.72 -17.80 -5.21
CA GLY A 1 3.86 -18.70 -4.86
C GLY A 1 4.11 -18.87 -3.36
N ILE A 2 3.26 -18.32 -2.47
CA ILE A 2 3.41 -18.43 -1.01
C ILE A 2 2.26 -19.26 -0.40
N ILE A 3 1.08 -19.23 -1.04
CA ILE A 3 -0.11 -19.99 -0.66
C ILE A 3 -0.53 -20.95 -1.78
N HIS A 4 -1.20 -22.04 -1.42
CA HIS A 4 -1.83 -22.94 -2.37
C HIS A 4 -2.93 -22.21 -3.14
N HIS A 5 -2.97 -22.43 -4.45
CA HIS A 5 -3.97 -21.85 -5.36
C HIS A 5 -4.24 -22.80 -6.52
N ARG A 6 -5.37 -22.60 -7.21
CA ARG A 6 -5.70 -23.24 -8.49
C ARG A 6 -5.69 -22.17 -9.58
N GLY A 7 -5.34 -22.54 -10.81
CA GLY A 7 -5.16 -21.62 -11.94
C GLY A 7 -3.71 -21.22 -12.19
N GLU A 8 -3.55 -20.16 -12.98
CA GLU A 8 -2.29 -19.56 -13.38
C GLU A 8 -2.21 -18.11 -12.91
N ILE A 9 -1.01 -17.70 -12.49
CA ILE A 9 -0.72 -16.33 -12.08
C ILE A 9 0.54 -15.93 -12.84
N GLU A 10 0.47 -14.82 -13.54
CA GLU A 10 1.57 -14.28 -14.33
C GLU A 10 2.00 -12.92 -13.78
N LEU A 11 3.29 -12.63 -13.91
CA LEU A 11 3.89 -11.33 -13.59
C LEU A 11 4.76 -10.93 -14.77
N SER A 12 4.42 -9.81 -15.43
CA SER A 12 5.10 -9.35 -16.66
C SER A 12 5.16 -10.47 -17.73
N ASP A 13 4.00 -11.06 -18.04
CA ASP A 13 3.84 -12.15 -19.04
C ASP A 13 4.63 -13.44 -18.75
N LYS A 14 5.07 -13.62 -17.50
CA LYS A 14 5.75 -14.85 -17.05
C LYS A 14 5.01 -15.51 -15.91
N SER A 15 4.77 -16.81 -16.05
CA SER A 15 4.18 -17.62 -14.99
C SER A 15 5.04 -17.58 -13.72
N ILE A 16 4.46 -17.16 -12.59
CA ILE A 16 5.19 -17.02 -11.31
C ILE A 16 5.78 -18.36 -10.82
N LYS A 17 5.25 -19.49 -11.30
CA LYS A 17 5.73 -20.85 -10.98
C LYS A 17 7.12 -21.11 -11.56
N SER A 18 7.46 -20.47 -12.68
CA SER A 18 8.76 -20.60 -13.35
C SER A 18 9.81 -19.60 -12.84
N MET A 19 9.39 -18.55 -12.14
CA MET A 19 10.26 -17.48 -11.68
C MET A 19 11.02 -17.88 -10.41
N LYS A 20 12.28 -17.42 -10.31
CA LYS A 20 13.07 -17.60 -9.07
C LYS A 20 12.51 -16.68 -7.98
N ARG A 21 12.50 -17.12 -6.72
CA ARG A 21 12.04 -16.29 -5.58
C ARG A 21 12.71 -14.92 -5.51
N LYS A 22 14.00 -14.83 -5.84
CA LYS A 22 14.76 -13.56 -5.88
C LYS A 22 14.25 -12.61 -6.96
N GLU A 23 13.77 -13.13 -8.08
CA GLU A 23 13.18 -12.36 -9.18
C GLU A 23 11.84 -11.78 -8.74
N ILE A 24 10.98 -12.61 -8.14
CA ILE A 24 9.67 -12.18 -7.61
C ILE A 24 9.83 -11.11 -6.53
N ALA A 25 10.69 -11.33 -5.53
CA ALA A 25 10.97 -10.38 -4.46
C ALA A 25 11.65 -9.08 -4.96
N GLY A 26 12.09 -9.07 -6.21
CA GLY A 26 12.63 -7.90 -6.87
C GLY A 26 11.61 -7.06 -7.64
N LYS A 27 10.42 -7.60 -7.85
CA LYS A 27 9.34 -7.00 -8.63
C LYS A 27 8.12 -6.70 -7.77
N ILE A 28 7.86 -7.50 -6.74
CA ILE A 28 6.70 -7.36 -5.87
C ILE A 28 7.15 -7.00 -4.46
N ALA A 29 6.59 -5.93 -3.90
CA ALA A 29 6.65 -5.63 -2.48
C ALA A 29 5.27 -5.79 -1.84
N LEU A 30 5.24 -6.29 -0.60
CA LEU A 30 4.01 -6.51 0.17
C LEU A 30 4.07 -5.66 1.45
N MET A 31 3.12 -4.74 1.59
CA MET A 31 2.86 -4.03 2.83
C MET A 31 1.72 -4.73 3.56
N ARG A 32 2.05 -5.42 4.66
CA ARG A 32 1.06 -6.10 5.50
C ARG A 32 0.54 -5.15 6.58
N GLN A 33 -0.66 -5.43 7.08
CA GLN A 33 -1.09 -4.91 8.38
C GLN A 33 -0.13 -5.44 9.46
N ILE A 34 0.54 -4.54 10.19
CA ILE A 34 1.54 -4.91 11.20
C ILE A 34 1.05 -4.50 12.57
N ASN A 35 0.97 -5.47 13.47
CA ASN A 35 0.46 -5.27 14.83
C ASN A 35 1.56 -5.14 15.88
N HIS A 36 2.81 -5.53 15.60
CA HIS A 36 3.89 -5.52 16.61
C HIS A 36 5.29 -5.25 16.04
N VAL A 37 6.07 -4.43 16.77
CA VAL A 37 7.50 -4.21 16.57
C VAL A 37 8.25 -5.06 17.60
N HIS A 38 9.02 -6.05 17.14
CA HIS A 38 9.69 -7.00 18.04
C HIS A 38 11.11 -6.59 18.48
N PHE A 39 11.75 -5.66 17.76
CA PHE A 39 13.15 -5.27 18.00
C PHE A 39 13.34 -3.75 17.91
N PRO A 40 14.27 -3.16 18.70
CA PRO A 40 14.48 -1.72 18.77
C PRO A 40 15.31 -1.19 17.60
N TYR A 41 14.89 -1.44 16.36
CA TYR A 41 15.51 -0.79 15.20
C TYR A 41 15.12 0.68 15.14
N THR A 42 16.02 1.50 14.59
CA THR A 42 15.71 2.87 14.20
C THR A 42 14.89 2.90 12.91
N VAL A 43 14.24 4.03 12.63
CA VAL A 43 13.56 4.27 11.35
C VAL A 43 14.51 4.04 10.18
N TYR A 44 15.71 4.62 10.23
CA TYR A 44 16.69 4.50 9.14
C TYR A 44 17.11 3.05 8.91
N GLU A 45 17.45 2.31 9.98
CA GLU A 45 17.81 0.89 9.87
C GLU A 45 16.68 0.07 9.27
N THR A 46 15.44 0.35 9.69
CA THR A 46 14.25 -0.33 9.18
C THR A 46 14.07 -0.07 7.70
N VAL A 47 14.17 1.18 7.23
CA VAL A 47 14.06 1.48 5.81
C VAL A 47 15.23 0.87 5.03
N MET A 48 16.46 0.97 5.53
CA MET A 48 17.65 0.36 4.93
C MET A 48 17.52 -1.17 4.76
N MET A 49 16.82 -1.87 5.66
CA MET A 49 16.55 -3.31 5.49
C MET A 49 15.78 -3.62 4.19
N GLY A 50 14.99 -2.69 3.67
CA GLY A 50 14.33 -2.85 2.37
C GLY A 50 15.31 -2.96 1.20
N ARG A 51 16.55 -2.46 1.35
CA ARG A 51 17.63 -2.60 0.35
C ARG A 51 18.32 -3.97 0.37
N TYR A 52 17.93 -4.90 1.25
CA TYR A 52 18.63 -6.18 1.45
C TYR A 52 18.92 -6.96 0.15
N ARG A 53 18.01 -6.91 -0.83
CA ARG A 53 18.20 -7.55 -2.16
C ARG A 53 19.43 -7.02 -2.90
N PHE A 54 19.69 -5.72 -2.80
CA PHE A 54 20.79 -5.03 -3.46
C PHE A 54 22.10 -5.23 -2.68
N LEU A 55 22.03 -5.23 -1.34
CA LEU A 55 23.18 -5.51 -0.48
C LEU A 55 23.82 -6.88 -0.76
N ARG A 56 23.01 -7.92 -1.00
CA ARG A 56 23.50 -9.27 -1.34
C ARG A 56 24.20 -9.37 -2.70
N GLN A 57 24.07 -8.37 -3.57
CA GLN A 57 24.78 -8.32 -4.84
C GLN A 57 26.20 -7.76 -4.65
N ASN A 58 26.45 -7.05 -3.55
CA ASN A 58 27.77 -6.56 -3.19
C ASN A 58 28.57 -7.66 -2.49
N LEU A 59 29.84 -7.82 -2.90
CA LEU A 59 30.79 -8.79 -2.35
C LEU A 59 30.97 -8.72 -0.82
N PHE A 60 30.65 -7.58 -0.20
CA PHE A 60 30.86 -7.33 1.24
C PHE A 60 29.57 -7.15 2.05
N GLY A 61 28.39 -7.22 1.43
CA GLY A 61 27.10 -7.06 2.12
C GLY A 61 26.86 -5.68 2.76
N LYS A 62 27.69 -4.67 2.44
CA LYS A 62 27.57 -3.30 2.94
C LYS A 62 26.71 -2.43 2.01
N PRO A 63 25.96 -1.45 2.56
CA PRO A 63 25.25 -0.45 1.75
C PRO A 63 26.21 0.33 0.85
N THR A 64 25.83 0.47 -0.42
CA THR A 64 26.49 1.39 -1.36
C THR A 64 26.04 2.83 -1.11
N GLN A 65 26.71 3.80 -1.75
CA GLN A 65 26.22 5.17 -1.80
C GLN A 65 24.84 5.25 -2.46
N GLU A 66 24.58 4.42 -3.46
CA GLU A 66 23.28 4.35 -4.13
C GLU A 66 22.18 3.85 -3.18
N ASP A 67 22.47 2.82 -2.37
CA ASP A 67 21.52 2.35 -1.36
C ASP A 67 21.19 3.43 -0.33
N MET A 68 22.19 4.20 0.11
CA MET A 68 22.00 5.32 1.02
C MET A 68 21.15 6.43 0.39
N ARG A 69 21.45 6.79 -0.87
CA ARG A 69 20.70 7.79 -1.64
C ARG A 69 19.23 7.41 -1.77
N VAL A 70 18.94 6.18 -2.20
CA VAL A 70 17.56 5.69 -2.37
C VAL A 70 16.81 5.66 -1.03
N VAL A 71 17.47 5.29 0.06
CA VAL A 71 16.88 5.33 1.41
C VAL A 71 16.52 6.76 1.80
N GLU A 72 17.44 7.72 1.62
CA GLU A 72 17.21 9.13 1.96
C GLU A 72 16.07 9.73 1.13
N GLU A 73 16.08 9.56 -0.20
CA GLU A 73 15.00 10.01 -1.08
C GLU A 73 13.64 9.41 -0.70
N THR A 74 13.63 8.13 -0.35
CA THR A 74 12.40 7.45 0.09
C THR A 74 11.90 8.03 1.42
N MET A 75 12.80 8.26 2.38
CA MET A 75 12.47 8.84 3.69
C MET A 75 11.98 10.29 3.59
N GLU A 76 12.54 11.09 2.69
CA GLU A 76 12.04 12.43 2.38
C GLU A 76 10.63 12.36 1.81
N SER A 77 10.43 11.50 0.79
CA SER A 77 9.14 11.37 0.11
C SER A 77 8.01 10.84 1.02
N THR A 78 8.37 10.20 2.13
CA THR A 78 7.44 9.66 3.15
C THR A 78 7.44 10.47 4.45
N ASN A 79 8.08 11.64 4.47
CA ASN A 79 8.16 12.54 5.62
C ASN A 79 8.63 11.84 6.92
N LEU A 80 9.74 11.11 6.81
CA LEU A 80 10.38 10.37 7.89
C LEU A 80 11.76 10.91 8.27
N MET A 81 12.28 11.90 7.55
CA MET A 81 13.67 12.33 7.72
C MET A 81 13.98 12.85 9.13
N GLU A 82 13.05 13.57 9.74
CA GLU A 82 13.17 14.04 11.13
C GLU A 82 13.12 12.90 12.17
N LEU A 83 12.57 11.74 11.79
CA LEU A 83 12.40 10.59 12.66
C LEU A 83 13.52 9.54 12.47
N LYS A 84 14.49 9.80 11.60
CA LYS A 84 15.46 8.79 11.13
C LYS A 84 16.15 8.00 12.24
N ASN A 85 16.51 8.68 13.34
CA ASN A 85 17.24 8.10 14.46
C ASN A 85 16.33 7.60 15.60
N LYS A 86 15.00 7.77 15.49
CA LYS A 86 14.08 7.30 16.52
C LYS A 86 13.89 5.79 16.40
N HIS A 87 13.74 5.13 17.54
CA HIS A 87 13.38 3.72 17.58
C HIS A 87 11.90 3.52 17.25
N LEU A 88 11.60 2.44 16.52
CA LEU A 88 10.23 2.13 16.07
C LEU A 88 9.21 2.04 17.22
N ASN A 89 9.62 1.56 18.40
CA ASN A 89 8.76 1.44 19.59
C ASN A 89 8.35 2.79 20.21
N THR A 90 8.95 3.90 19.77
CA THR A 90 8.61 5.26 20.22
C THR A 90 7.66 5.99 19.28
N LEU A 91 7.32 5.38 18.14
CA LEU A 91 6.51 5.99 17.10
C LEU A 91 5.01 5.81 17.37
N SER A 92 4.20 6.76 16.90
CA SER A 92 2.76 6.55 16.80
C SER A 92 2.43 5.49 15.73
N GLY A 93 1.22 4.92 15.77
CA GLY A 93 0.77 3.95 14.75
C GLY A 93 0.91 4.49 13.32
N GLY A 94 0.44 5.71 13.06
CA GLY A 94 0.58 6.35 11.75
C GLY A 94 2.04 6.59 11.32
N GLN A 95 2.93 6.95 12.26
CA GLN A 95 4.37 7.07 11.95
C GLN A 95 4.97 5.72 11.59
N LEU A 96 4.66 4.67 12.37
CA LEU A 96 5.14 3.32 12.13
C LEU A 96 4.68 2.81 10.75
N GLN A 97 3.44 3.11 10.36
CA GLN A 97 2.90 2.77 9.05
C GLN A 97 3.64 3.46 7.91
N ARG A 98 4.03 4.74 8.08
CA ARG A 98 4.90 5.43 7.11
C ARG A 98 6.26 4.77 7.00
N VAL A 99 6.85 4.32 8.11
CA VAL A 99 8.12 3.57 8.06
C VAL A 99 7.99 2.31 7.22
N TYR A 100 6.90 1.56 7.39
CA TYR A 100 6.67 0.34 6.60
C TYR A 100 6.35 0.63 5.14
N LEU A 101 5.65 1.72 4.85
CA LEU A 101 5.47 2.20 3.47
C LEU A 101 6.84 2.53 2.85
N ALA A 102 7.68 3.30 3.55
CA ALA A 102 9.03 3.61 3.10
C ALA A 102 9.88 2.34 2.88
N HIS A 103 9.85 1.39 3.82
CA HIS A 103 10.51 0.09 3.68
C HIS A 103 10.01 -0.72 2.47
N THR A 104 8.74 -0.56 2.08
CA THR A 104 8.15 -1.21 0.90
C THR A 104 8.63 -0.53 -0.39
N LEU A 105 8.65 0.80 -0.40
CA LEU A 105 9.01 1.62 -1.56
C LEU A 105 10.50 1.56 -1.89
N VAL A 106 11.34 1.54 -0.87
CA VAL A 106 12.80 1.52 -1.01
C VAL A 106 13.30 0.22 -1.68
N GLN A 107 12.45 -0.80 -1.80
CA GLN A 107 12.74 -2.03 -2.55
C GLN A 107 12.73 -1.82 -4.07
N GLU A 108 12.22 -0.67 -4.54
CA GLU A 108 11.98 -0.34 -5.95
C GLU A 108 11.15 -1.42 -6.66
N PRO A 109 9.95 -1.76 -6.14
CA PRO A 109 9.10 -2.79 -6.77
C PRO A 109 8.43 -2.27 -8.05
N GLU A 110 8.06 -3.18 -8.93
CA GLU A 110 7.14 -2.92 -10.05
C GLU A 110 5.67 -2.97 -9.57
N LEU A 111 5.39 -3.81 -8.55
CA LEU A 111 4.05 -4.03 -8.00
C LEU A 111 4.07 -3.92 -6.47
N ILE A 112 3.21 -3.07 -5.92
CA ILE A 112 2.95 -3.01 -4.47
C ILE A 112 1.62 -3.69 -4.18
N LEU A 113 1.66 -4.66 -3.27
CA LEU A 113 0.48 -5.28 -2.67
C LEU A 113 0.25 -4.67 -1.29
N LEU A 114 -0.95 -4.17 -1.04
CA LEU A 114 -1.34 -3.53 0.21
C LEU A 114 -2.44 -4.33 0.90
N ASP A 115 -2.19 -4.72 2.13
CA ASP A 115 -3.17 -5.39 3.00
C ASP A 115 -3.62 -4.42 4.08
N GLU A 116 -4.79 -3.78 3.88
CA GLU A 116 -5.37 -2.76 4.76
C GLU A 116 -4.38 -1.67 5.20
N PRO A 117 -3.75 -0.95 4.25
CA PRO A 117 -2.62 -0.08 4.50
C PRO A 117 -2.99 1.21 5.23
N THR A 118 -4.27 1.45 5.55
CA THR A 118 -4.78 2.67 6.20
C THR A 118 -5.45 2.44 7.56
N ASN A 119 -5.58 1.18 7.99
CA ASN A 119 -6.24 0.86 9.24
C ASN A 119 -5.44 1.40 10.44
N HIS A 120 -6.16 1.93 11.45
CA HIS A 120 -5.61 2.59 12.65
C HIS A 120 -4.85 3.91 12.41
N MET A 121 -4.93 4.49 11.20
CA MET A 121 -4.42 5.83 10.92
C MET A 121 -5.51 6.90 11.05
N ASP A 122 -5.10 8.08 11.49
CA ASP A 122 -5.88 9.31 11.37
C ASP A 122 -6.04 9.74 9.91
N ILE A 123 -7.19 10.34 9.60
CA ILE A 123 -7.66 10.66 8.24
C ILE A 123 -6.60 11.38 7.42
N LYS A 124 -5.88 12.34 8.02
CA LYS A 124 -4.81 13.09 7.35
C LYS A 124 -3.77 12.15 6.72
N TYR A 125 -3.28 11.18 7.48
CA TYR A 125 -2.25 10.27 6.96
C TYR A 125 -2.81 9.23 6.00
N GLN A 126 -4.08 8.81 6.15
CA GLN A 126 -4.72 7.96 5.16
C GLN A 126 -4.70 8.63 3.78
N ILE A 127 -5.05 9.92 3.71
CA ILE A 127 -5.01 10.71 2.48
C ILE A 127 -3.58 10.91 1.97
N ASP A 128 -2.61 11.20 2.85
CA ASP A 128 -1.20 11.35 2.43
C ASP A 128 -0.66 10.08 1.78
N VAL A 129 -0.91 8.91 2.39
CA VAL A 129 -0.48 7.60 1.88
C VAL A 129 -1.16 7.27 0.55
N VAL A 130 -2.47 7.45 0.45
CA VAL A 130 -3.21 7.19 -0.80
C VAL A 130 -2.74 8.13 -1.92
N THR A 131 -2.55 9.41 -1.62
CA THR A 131 -2.04 10.40 -2.58
C THR A 131 -0.65 10.04 -3.09
N TYR A 132 0.22 9.59 -2.18
CA TYR A 132 1.55 9.11 -2.55
C TYR A 132 1.46 7.91 -3.48
N LEU A 133 0.72 6.87 -3.09
CA LEU A 133 0.58 5.63 -3.85
C LEU A 133 -0.02 5.89 -5.24
N LYS A 134 -1.00 6.78 -5.34
CA LYS A 134 -1.59 7.22 -6.61
C LYS A 134 -0.54 7.85 -7.53
N LYS A 135 0.27 8.79 -7.01
CA LYS A 135 1.38 9.39 -7.78
C LYS A 135 2.44 8.37 -8.18
N TRP A 136 2.74 7.43 -7.29
CA TRP A 136 3.72 6.38 -7.54
C TRP A 136 3.25 5.42 -8.63
N ALA A 137 1.96 5.03 -8.63
CA ALA A 137 1.35 4.11 -9.59
C ALA A 137 1.21 4.66 -11.02
N VAL A 138 1.21 5.99 -11.20
CA VAL A 138 1.12 6.62 -12.53
C VAL A 138 2.47 6.61 -13.27
N LYS A 139 3.59 6.33 -12.58
CA LYS A 139 4.89 6.17 -13.22
C LYS A 139 4.93 4.87 -14.04
N GLU A 140 5.74 4.86 -15.10
CA GLU A 140 5.90 3.69 -15.96
C GLU A 140 6.36 2.47 -15.15
N ASN A 141 5.81 1.29 -15.48
CA ASN A 141 6.11 0.00 -14.84
C ASN A 141 5.77 -0.11 -13.34
N HIS A 142 4.91 0.78 -12.82
CA HIS A 142 4.40 0.69 -11.45
C HIS A 142 2.92 0.29 -11.41
N ALA A 143 2.57 -0.56 -10.45
CA ALA A 143 1.20 -0.96 -10.18
C ALA A 143 0.94 -1.10 -8.68
N VAL A 144 -0.25 -0.72 -8.23
CA VAL A 144 -0.68 -0.89 -6.85
C VAL A 144 -1.95 -1.75 -6.84
N VAL A 145 -1.96 -2.79 -6.02
CA VAL A 145 -3.16 -3.57 -5.70
C VAL A 145 -3.34 -3.50 -4.20
N GLY A 146 -4.45 -2.93 -3.74
CA GLY A 146 -4.71 -2.76 -2.32
C GLY A 146 -6.09 -3.23 -1.90
N VAL A 147 -6.16 -3.78 -0.69
CA VAL A 147 -7.41 -4.12 -0.01
C VAL A 147 -7.78 -2.97 0.92
N PHE A 148 -9.01 -2.46 0.77
CA PHE A 148 -9.53 -1.34 1.53
C PHE A 148 -10.91 -1.68 2.10
N HIS A 149 -11.15 -1.33 3.36
CA HIS A 149 -12.49 -1.38 3.95
C HIS A 149 -13.33 -0.13 3.64
N ASP A 150 -12.68 1.01 3.44
CA ASP A 150 -13.34 2.27 3.09
C ASP A 150 -13.35 2.44 1.57
N ILE A 151 -14.55 2.43 1.00
CA ILE A 151 -14.78 2.63 -0.44
C ILE A 151 -14.30 4.00 -0.92
N ASN A 152 -14.38 5.04 -0.09
CA ASN A 152 -13.92 6.38 -0.45
C ASN A 152 -12.41 6.43 -0.57
N LEU A 153 -11.67 5.77 0.34
CA LEU A 153 -10.22 5.67 0.23
C LEU A 153 -9.80 4.85 -1.00
N ALA A 154 -10.53 3.77 -1.31
CA ALA A 154 -10.28 2.98 -2.52
C ALA A 154 -10.49 3.83 -3.79
N MET A 155 -11.58 4.60 -3.85
CA MET A 155 -11.88 5.51 -4.97
C MET A 155 -10.90 6.68 -5.05
N GLU A 156 -10.33 7.14 -3.93
CA GLU A 156 -9.28 8.16 -3.96
C GLU A 156 -7.99 7.59 -4.56
N LEU A 157 -7.67 6.31 -4.31
CA LEU A 157 -6.49 5.65 -4.88
C LEU A 157 -6.63 5.39 -6.39
N THR A 158 -7.76 4.84 -6.82
CA THR A 158 -7.93 4.31 -8.18
C THR A 158 -9.38 4.38 -8.65
N GLU A 159 -9.55 4.50 -9.97
CA GLU A 159 -10.86 4.35 -10.61
C GLU A 159 -11.23 2.87 -10.81
N ASN A 160 -10.25 1.96 -10.89
CA ASN A 160 -10.50 0.54 -11.13
C ASN A 160 -10.69 -0.20 -9.81
N LEU A 161 -11.88 -0.75 -9.60
CA LEU A 161 -12.26 -1.47 -8.38
C LEU A 161 -12.60 -2.92 -8.69
N LEU A 162 -12.41 -3.77 -7.69
CA LEU A 162 -12.81 -5.17 -7.69
C LEU A 162 -13.51 -5.47 -6.36
N PHE A 163 -14.77 -5.89 -6.43
CA PHE A 163 -15.56 -6.26 -5.25
C PHE A 163 -15.64 -7.77 -5.12
N MET A 164 -15.37 -8.26 -3.90
CA MET A 164 -15.46 -9.67 -3.56
C MET A 164 -16.41 -9.87 -2.37
N LYS A 165 -17.19 -10.97 -2.41
CA LYS A 165 -17.99 -11.48 -1.29
C LYS A 165 -17.93 -13.01 -1.33
N ASP A 166 -17.75 -13.64 -0.17
CA ASP A 166 -17.67 -15.11 -0.01
C ASP A 166 -16.68 -15.80 -0.98
N GLY A 167 -15.52 -15.16 -1.20
CA GLY A 167 -14.46 -15.70 -2.08
C GLY A 167 -14.78 -15.63 -3.58
N LYS A 168 -15.85 -14.96 -4.00
CA LYS A 168 -16.22 -14.75 -5.40
C LYS A 168 -16.11 -13.28 -5.79
N ILE A 169 -15.78 -13.04 -7.05
CA ILE A 169 -15.83 -11.70 -7.64
C ILE A 169 -17.28 -11.39 -7.95
N HIS A 170 -17.79 -10.29 -7.42
CA HIS A 170 -19.14 -9.78 -7.68
C HIS A 170 -19.15 -8.68 -8.73
N GLY A 171 -18.02 -7.98 -8.92
CA GLY A 171 -17.87 -6.98 -9.96
C GLY A 171 -16.44 -6.46 -10.04
N MET A 172 -16.03 -6.05 -11.25
CA MET A 172 -14.73 -5.48 -11.53
C MET A 172 -14.84 -4.48 -12.68
N GLY A 173 -14.25 -3.30 -12.53
CA GLY A 173 -14.31 -2.24 -13.54
C GLY A 173 -14.12 -0.86 -12.95
N LYS A 174 -14.44 0.17 -13.74
CA LYS A 174 -14.36 1.55 -13.26
C LYS A 174 -15.46 1.83 -12.23
N ALA A 175 -15.13 2.59 -11.19
CA ALA A 175 -16.01 2.91 -10.08
C ALA A 175 -17.34 3.53 -10.54
N ASN A 176 -17.28 4.46 -11.50
CA ASN A 176 -18.45 5.14 -12.06
C ASN A 176 -19.35 4.26 -12.93
N GLU A 177 -18.84 3.15 -13.46
CA GLU A 177 -19.59 2.18 -14.26
C GLU A 177 -20.13 1.03 -13.40
N LEU A 178 -19.42 0.71 -12.31
CA LEU A 178 -19.72 -0.45 -11.46
C LEU A 178 -20.61 -0.11 -10.26
N ILE A 179 -20.40 1.05 -9.64
CA ILE A 179 -21.07 1.40 -8.38
C ILE A 179 -22.49 1.90 -8.64
N THR A 180 -23.46 1.16 -8.14
CA THR A 180 -24.87 1.55 -8.04
C THR A 180 -25.42 1.22 -6.65
N SER A 181 -26.52 1.85 -6.22
CA SER A 181 -27.17 1.53 -4.94
C SER A 181 -27.52 0.05 -4.84
N ASP A 182 -28.11 -0.52 -5.90
CA ASP A 182 -28.48 -1.93 -5.95
C ASP A 182 -27.26 -2.86 -5.89
N PHE A 183 -26.15 -2.49 -6.52
CA PHE A 183 -24.92 -3.26 -6.50
C PHE A 183 -24.31 -3.28 -5.09
N LEU A 184 -24.17 -2.11 -4.46
CA LEU A 184 -23.60 -2.01 -3.11
C LEU A 184 -24.52 -2.63 -2.06
N MET A 185 -25.84 -2.54 -2.21
CA MET A 185 -26.82 -3.22 -1.34
C MET A 185 -26.59 -4.74 -1.32
N LYS A 186 -26.35 -5.37 -2.46
CA LYS A 186 -26.10 -6.83 -2.53
C LYS A 186 -24.79 -7.25 -1.86
N ILE A 187 -23.78 -6.38 -1.85
CA ILE A 187 -22.46 -6.68 -1.32
C ILE A 187 -22.40 -6.40 0.18
N TYR A 188 -22.82 -5.20 0.60
CA TYR A 188 -22.70 -4.71 1.97
C TYR A 188 -23.95 -4.91 2.82
N ASP A 189 -25.04 -5.43 2.23
CA ASP A 189 -26.33 -5.61 2.89
C ASP A 189 -26.88 -4.28 3.49
N MET A 190 -26.53 -3.16 2.83
CA MET A 190 -26.86 -1.79 3.24
C MET A 190 -26.91 -0.84 2.03
N ASP A 191 -27.78 0.17 2.09
CA ASP A 191 -27.78 1.29 1.13
C ASP A 191 -26.63 2.27 1.41
N ILE A 192 -25.43 1.89 0.93
CA ILE A 192 -24.21 2.68 1.09
C ILE A 192 -24.34 4.06 0.42
N VAL A 193 -24.96 4.14 -0.76
CA VAL A 193 -25.06 5.41 -1.51
C VAL A 193 -25.91 6.41 -0.74
N SER A 194 -27.06 5.99 -0.24
CA SER A 194 -27.93 6.86 0.56
C SER A 194 -27.25 7.27 1.88
N TYR A 195 -26.59 6.33 2.55
CA TYR A 195 -25.84 6.62 3.77
C TYR A 195 -24.74 7.67 3.54
N MET A 196 -23.92 7.51 2.50
CA MET A 196 -22.83 8.43 2.18
C MET A 196 -23.34 9.80 1.75
N THR A 197 -24.42 9.85 0.96
CA THR A 197 -25.04 11.12 0.53
C THR A 197 -25.61 11.89 1.74
N LYS A 198 -26.26 11.20 2.67
CA LYS A 198 -26.74 11.78 3.94
C LYS A 198 -25.59 12.22 4.85
N SER A 199 -24.45 11.52 4.82
CA SER A 199 -23.25 11.94 5.54
C SER A 199 -22.71 13.25 4.96
N LEU A 200 -22.58 13.34 3.62
CA LEU A 200 -22.13 14.55 2.92
C LEU A 200 -23.00 15.77 3.25
N SER A 201 -24.33 15.62 3.30
CA SER A 201 -25.22 16.74 3.60
C SER A 201 -24.95 17.37 4.97
N ARG A 202 -24.54 16.58 5.97
CA ARG A 202 -24.15 17.10 7.30
C ARG A 202 -22.90 17.97 7.23
N TRP A 203 -21.97 17.67 6.33
CA TRP A 203 -20.71 18.41 6.20
C TRP A 203 -20.87 19.71 5.40
N GLN A 204 -21.88 19.79 4.53
CA GLN A 204 -22.17 21.00 3.75
C GLN A 204 -22.46 22.20 4.66
N ASP A 205 -23.11 22.00 5.80
CA ASP A 205 -23.42 23.07 6.77
C ASP A 205 -22.16 23.70 7.41
N PHE A 206 -21.04 22.97 7.44
CA PHE A 206 -19.76 23.45 7.98
C PHE A 206 -18.87 24.08 6.91
N LYS A 207 -19.25 23.98 5.63
CA LYS A 207 -18.56 24.58 4.50
C LYS A 207 -18.94 26.07 4.38
N LYS A 208 -18.75 26.81 5.48
CA LYS A 208 -18.95 28.27 5.48
C LYS A 208 -17.83 28.91 4.65
N GLU A 209 -18.22 29.79 3.73
CA GLU A 209 -17.32 30.60 2.90
C GLU A 209 -16.45 31.54 3.73
#